data_AF-A0AAD7AI82-F1
#
_entry.id   AF-A0AAD7AI82-F1
#
_cell.length_a   1.000
_cell.length_b   1.000
_cell.length_c   1.000
_cell.angle_alpha   90.00
_cell.angle_beta   90.00
_cell.angle_gamma   90.00
#
_symmetry.space_group_name_H-M   'P 1'
#
loop_
_entity.id
_entity.type
_entity.pdbx_description
1 polymer ?
#
loop_
_entity_poly.entity_id
_entity_poly.type
_entity_poly.pdbx_seq_one_letter_code
_entity_poly.pdbx_strand_id
1 'polypeptide(L)'
;MEDEDSPEISLIADLQEALEFIHTVNNPSLDNGDLDAETVARLCDPLMTPLDIIDPVDRHSLDTFLVATHGSVKIYEQNIATYKHWHPDEDILSHAAIKKKVAEWSGQGFKSTRNE
;
A
#
# COMPACT_ATOMS: atom_id res chain seq x y z
N MET A 1 9.97 9.24 -41.91
CA MET A 1 8.84 9.83 -41.18
C MET A 1 9.26 9.72 -39.74
N GLU A 2 10.07 10.69 -39.31
CA GLU A 2 10.62 10.78 -37.97
C GLU A 2 9.80 11.88 -37.32
N ASP A 3 8.73 11.49 -36.63
CA ASP A 3 8.02 12.39 -35.72
C ASP A 3 8.92 12.49 -34.48
N GLU A 4 9.81 13.47 -34.52
CA GLU A 4 10.71 13.83 -33.44
C GLU A 4 9.85 14.51 -32.36
N ASP A 5 9.47 13.73 -31.34
CA ASP A 5 8.73 14.18 -30.15
C ASP A 5 9.65 15.13 -29.34
N SER A 6 9.77 16.37 -29.81
CA SER A 6 10.45 17.43 -29.06
C SER A 6 9.59 17.78 -27.85
N PRO A 7 10.16 17.83 -26.64
CA PRO A 7 9.41 18.20 -25.45
C PRO A 7 8.84 19.61 -25.65
N GLU A 8 7.51 19.73 -25.67
CA GLU A 8 6.84 21.04 -25.67
C GLU A 8 7.11 21.71 -24.32
N ILE A 9 8.02 22.69 -24.30
CA ILE A 9 8.33 23.47 -23.10
C ILE A 9 7.48 24.75 -23.16
N SER A 10 6.55 24.91 -22.20
CA SER A 10 5.72 26.12 -22.07
C SER A 10 6.32 27.11 -21.07
N LEU A 11 6.27 28.41 -21.37
CA LEU A 11 6.70 29.48 -20.46
C LEU A 11 5.63 29.87 -19.42
N ILE A 12 4.44 29.28 -19.52
CA ILE A 12 3.32 29.50 -18.59
C ILE A 12 3.28 28.31 -17.62
N ALA A 13 3.42 28.61 -16.32
CA ALA A 13 3.55 27.60 -15.27
C ALA A 13 2.42 26.54 -15.32
N ASP A 14 1.16 26.97 -15.39
CA ASP A 14 0.01 26.06 -15.41
C ASP A 14 0.01 25.13 -16.64
N LEU A 15 0.47 25.63 -17.80
CA LEU A 15 0.58 24.81 -19.00
C LEU A 15 1.76 23.83 -18.89
N GLN A 16 2.85 24.22 -18.22
CA GLN A 16 3.98 23.33 -17.99
C GLN A 16 3.60 22.20 -17.02
N GLU A 17 2.86 22.49 -15.96
CA GLU A 17 2.32 21.47 -15.04
C GLU A 17 1.36 20.51 -15.77
N ALA A 18 0.48 21.03 -16.63
CA ALA A 18 -0.40 20.20 -17.45
C ALA A 18 0.38 19.29 -18.41
N LEU A 19 1.46 19.78 -19.02
CA LEU A 19 2.31 18.99 -19.93
C LEU A 19 3.13 17.93 -19.17
N GLU A 20 3.67 18.26 -18.00
CA GLU A 20 4.35 17.30 -17.11
C GLU A 20 3.40 16.20 -16.63
N PHE A 21 2.15 16.57 -16.30
CA PHE A 21 1.11 15.60 -15.95
C PHE A 21 0.78 14.68 -17.13
N ILE A 22 0.54 15.24 -18.32
CA ILE A 22 0.27 14.46 -19.54
C ILE A 22 1.42 13.49 -19.84
N HIS A 23 2.67 13.97 -19.74
CA HIS A 23 3.84 13.14 -19.96
C HIS A 23 3.93 12.00 -18.93
N THR A 24 3.67 12.28 -17.65
CA THR A 24 3.72 11.28 -16.58
C THR A 24 2.62 10.22 -16.74
N VAL A 25 1.42 10.62 -17.17
CA VAL A 25 0.30 9.69 -17.42
C VAL A 25 0.56 8.82 -18.65
N ASN A 26 1.14 9.38 -19.72
CA ASN A 26 1.40 8.66 -20.96
C ASN A 26 2.64 7.75 -20.89
N ASN A 27 3.59 8.07 -20.01
CA ASN A 27 4.82 7.29 -19.82
C ASN A 27 4.93 6.80 -18.36
N PRO A 28 4.02 5.92 -17.89
CA PRO A 28 4.05 5.47 -16.51
C PRO A 28 5.32 4.65 -16.23
N SER A 29 6.08 5.03 -15.21
CA SER A 29 7.24 4.31 -14.71
C SER A 29 7.14 4.20 -13.18
N LEU A 30 7.90 3.27 -12.59
CA LEU A 30 8.09 3.25 -11.14
C LEU A 30 9.02 4.40 -10.69
N ASP A 31 9.86 4.92 -11.60
CA ASP A 31 10.86 5.94 -11.32
C ASP A 31 10.33 7.39 -11.40
N ASN A 32 9.12 7.59 -11.95
CA ASN A 32 8.53 8.91 -12.15
C ASN A 32 7.28 9.17 -11.29
N GLY A 33 7.03 8.31 -10.29
CA GLY A 33 5.96 8.48 -9.33
C GLY A 33 6.46 8.83 -7.92
N ASP A 34 5.54 9.20 -7.03
CA ASP A 34 5.82 9.53 -5.62
C ASP A 34 6.03 8.30 -4.72
N LEU A 35 6.61 7.22 -5.26
CA LEU A 35 6.91 6.00 -4.50
C LEU A 35 8.29 6.12 -3.86
N ASP A 36 8.41 5.71 -2.61
CA ASP A 36 9.72 5.64 -1.96
C ASP A 36 10.55 4.47 -2.52
N ALA A 37 11.88 4.55 -2.35
CA ALA A 37 12.81 3.57 -2.90
C ALA A 37 12.57 2.13 -2.40
N GLU A 38 12.09 1.96 -1.17
CA GLU A 38 11.76 0.63 -0.63
C GLU A 38 10.54 0.06 -1.35
N THR A 39 9.50 0.88 -1.58
CA THR A 39 8.32 0.48 -2.35
C THR A 39 8.69 0.12 -3.80
N VAL A 40 9.52 0.93 -4.47
CA VAL A 40 9.98 0.63 -5.85
C VAL A 40 10.77 -0.68 -5.90
N ALA A 41 11.72 -0.89 -4.98
CA ALA A 41 12.50 -2.12 -4.92
C ALA A 41 11.63 -3.37 -4.77
N ARG A 42 10.59 -3.29 -3.92
CA ARG A 42 9.65 -4.40 -3.70
C ARG A 42 8.73 -4.67 -4.88
N LEU A 43 8.36 -3.64 -5.66
CA LEU A 43 7.58 -3.80 -6.88
C LEU A 43 8.41 -4.43 -8.02
N CYS A 44 9.71 -4.12 -8.06
CA CYS A 44 10.65 -4.72 -9.01
C CYS A 44 11.02 -6.18 -8.66
N ASP A 45 10.95 -6.56 -7.38
CA ASP A 45 11.22 -7.93 -6.90
C ASP A 45 10.02 -8.47 -6.08
N PRO A 46 8.91 -8.83 -6.76
CA PRO A 46 7.71 -9.30 -6.08
C PRO A 46 7.93 -10.70 -5.48
N LEU A 47 7.24 -10.99 -4.38
CA LEU A 47 7.18 -12.34 -3.81
C LEU A 47 6.57 -13.32 -4.83
N MET A 48 7.41 -14.20 -5.39
CA MET A 48 7.01 -15.19 -6.41
C MET A 48 6.32 -16.43 -5.83
N THR A 49 6.34 -16.60 -4.51
CA THR A 49 5.70 -17.73 -3.83
C THR A 49 4.24 -17.39 -3.50
N PRO A 50 3.30 -18.34 -3.69
CA PRO A 50 1.95 -18.18 -3.19
C PRO A 50 1.97 -17.83 -1.69
N LEU A 51 1.25 -16.78 -1.33
CA LEU A 51 1.11 -16.40 0.07
C LEU A 51 0.26 -17.45 0.78
N ASP A 52 0.90 -18.28 1.59
CA ASP A 52 0.23 -19.29 2.42
C ASP A 52 0.14 -18.78 3.87
N ILE A 53 -1.06 -18.35 4.27
CA ILE A 53 -1.34 -17.92 5.64
C ILE A 53 -1.88 -19.13 6.38
N ILE A 54 -0.96 -19.97 6.83
CA ILE A 54 -1.26 -21.25 7.49
C ILE A 54 -1.69 -21.04 8.95
N ASP A 55 -1.17 -19.99 9.59
CA ASP A 55 -1.46 -19.69 10.99
C ASP A 55 -2.92 -19.19 11.13
N PRO A 56 -3.78 -19.87 11.92
CA PRO A 56 -5.18 -19.49 12.09
C PRO A 56 -5.37 -18.10 12.73
N VAL A 57 -4.44 -17.68 13.59
CA VAL A 57 -4.46 -16.38 14.27
C VAL A 57 -4.12 -15.27 13.29
N ASP A 58 -3.11 -15.49 12.44
CA ASP A 58 -2.79 -14.56 11.34
C ASP A 58 -3.95 -14.46 10.35
N ARG A 59 -4.58 -15.59 10.02
CA ARG A 59 -5.73 -15.63 9.13
C ARG A 59 -6.93 -14.87 9.71
N HIS A 60 -7.24 -15.08 10.99
CA HIS A 60 -8.31 -14.36 11.68
C HIS A 60 -8.02 -12.85 11.77
N SER A 61 -6.78 -12.48 12.04
CA SER A 61 -6.33 -11.08 12.06
C SER A 61 -6.53 -10.42 10.70
N LEU A 62 -6.13 -11.11 9.62
CA LEU A 62 -6.31 -10.61 8.26
C LEU A 62 -7.79 -10.47 7.90
N ASP A 63 -8.60 -11.50 8.15
CA ASP A 63 -10.03 -11.46 7.83
C ASP A 63 -10.72 -10.32 8.61
N THR A 64 -10.36 -10.11 9.88
CA THR A 64 -10.86 -8.99 10.69
C THR A 64 -10.41 -7.63 10.12
N PHE A 65 -9.15 -7.53 9.69
CA PHE A 65 -8.61 -6.32 9.07
C PHE A 65 -9.30 -5.99 7.74
N LEU A 66 -9.60 -6.98 6.91
CA LEU A 66 -10.25 -6.81 5.60
C LEU A 66 -11.75 -6.52 5.72
N VAL A 67 -12.46 -7.19 6.65
CA VAL A 67 -13.89 -6.95 6.91
C VAL A 67 -14.14 -5.59 7.53
N ALA A 68 -13.15 -5.05 8.24
CA ALA A 68 -13.12 -3.64 8.60
C ALA A 68 -12.81 -2.80 7.33
N THR A 69 -13.67 -2.87 6.32
CA THR A 69 -13.61 -2.02 5.12
C THR A 69 -13.75 -0.56 5.55
N HIS A 70 -12.66 0.21 5.48
CA HIS A 70 -12.46 1.55 6.07
C HIS A 70 -12.30 1.58 7.60
N GLY A 71 -11.93 0.45 8.17
CA GLY A 71 -11.91 0.14 9.59
C GLY A 71 -11.07 1.10 10.40
N SER A 72 -11.74 1.98 11.15
CA SER A 72 -11.10 2.65 12.26
C SER A 72 -10.40 1.59 13.13
N VAL A 73 -9.17 1.89 13.56
CA VAL A 73 -8.38 1.08 14.51
C VAL A 73 -9.26 0.53 15.64
N LYS A 74 -10.22 1.35 16.09
CA LYS A 74 -11.22 1.03 17.11
C LYS A 74 -12.10 -0.19 16.79
N ILE A 75 -12.59 -0.35 15.55
CA ILE A 75 -13.43 -1.51 15.18
C ILE A 75 -12.61 -2.79 15.17
N TYR A 76 -11.36 -2.71 14.68
CA TYR A 76 -10.44 -3.84 14.73
C TYR A 76 -10.17 -4.24 16.20
N GLU A 77 -9.79 -3.28 17.04
CA GLU A 77 -9.48 -3.52 18.45
C GLU A 77 -10.68 -4.07 19.23
N GLN A 78 -11.90 -3.62 18.94
CA GLN A 78 -13.11 -4.16 19.57
C GLN A 78 -13.38 -5.62 19.19
N ASN A 79 -13.16 -5.99 17.92
CA ASN A 79 -13.28 -7.37 17.48
C ASN A 79 -12.21 -8.26 18.13
N ILE A 80 -10.95 -7.80 18.14
CA ILE A 80 -9.85 -8.52 18.79
C ILE A 80 -10.08 -8.67 20.30
N ALA A 81 -10.58 -7.65 20.98
CA ALA A 81 -10.90 -7.73 22.41
C ALA A 81 -12.01 -8.75 22.70
N THR A 82 -13.03 -8.83 21.83
CA THR A 82 -14.10 -9.82 21.95
C THR A 82 -13.57 -11.24 21.70
N TYR A 83 -12.70 -11.41 20.71
CA TYR A 83 -12.08 -12.71 20.45
C TYR A 83 -11.18 -13.16 21.60
N LYS A 84 -10.30 -12.28 22.12
CA LYS A 84 -9.42 -12.59 23.26
C LYS A 84 -10.17 -12.96 24.54
N HIS A 85 -11.43 -12.51 24.68
CA HIS A 85 -12.27 -12.95 25.79
C HIS A 85 -12.55 -14.46 25.76
N TRP A 86 -12.72 -15.04 24.57
CA TRP A 86 -12.98 -16.46 24.36
C TRP A 86 -11.69 -17.27 24.11
N HIS A 87 -10.62 -16.61 23.66
CA HIS A 87 -9.32 -17.20 23.31
C HIS A 87 -8.16 -16.43 23.98
N PRO A 88 -8.00 -16.54 25.32
CA PRO A 88 -7.02 -15.74 26.06
C PRO A 88 -5.57 -16.13 25.77
N ASP A 89 -5.31 -17.37 25.35
CA ASP A 89 -3.98 -17.91 25.11
C ASP A 89 -3.44 -17.61 23.69
N GLU A 90 -4.28 -17.06 22.81
CA GLU A 90 -3.93 -16.77 21.42
C GLU A 90 -3.44 -15.32 21.25
N ASP A 91 -2.24 -15.15 20.68
CA ASP A 91 -1.65 -13.84 20.47
C ASP A 91 -2.06 -13.23 19.12
N ILE A 92 -3.25 -12.64 19.11
CA ILE A 92 -3.77 -11.98 17.91
C ILE A 92 -3.01 -10.69 17.60
N LEU A 93 -2.69 -10.50 16.32
CA LEU A 93 -1.98 -9.32 15.84
C LEU A 93 -2.77 -8.04 16.14
N SER A 94 -2.06 -6.99 16.50
CA SER A 94 -2.62 -5.64 16.57
C SER A 94 -2.91 -5.09 15.17
N HIS A 95 -3.74 -4.05 15.09
CA HIS A 95 -4.07 -3.39 13.81
C HIS A 95 -2.80 -2.92 13.07
N ALA A 96 -1.83 -2.37 13.80
CA ALA A 96 -0.56 -1.93 13.21
C ALA A 96 0.29 -3.11 12.71
N ALA A 97 0.32 -4.22 13.45
CA ALA A 97 1.09 -5.40 13.08
C ALA A 97 0.51 -6.09 11.84
N ILE A 98 -0.82 -6.27 11.77
CA ILE A 98 -1.45 -6.84 10.57
C ILE A 98 -1.34 -5.90 9.38
N LYS A 99 -1.47 -4.58 9.56
CA LYS A 99 -1.25 -3.60 8.48
C LYS A 99 0.17 -3.70 7.90
N LYS A 100 1.18 -3.89 8.76
CA LYS A 100 2.56 -4.11 8.33
C LYS A 100 2.72 -5.43 7.58
N LYS A 101 2.21 -6.54 8.11
CA LYS A 101 2.23 -7.84 7.43
C LYS A 101 1.52 -7.80 6.08
N VAL A 102 0.37 -7.15 5.98
CA VAL A 102 -0.35 -6.94 4.71
C VAL A 102 0.49 -6.12 3.75
N ALA A 103 1.19 -5.08 4.22
CA ALA A 103 2.16 -4.35 3.41
C ALA A 103 3.19 -5.33 2.84
N GLU A 104 3.90 -6.05 3.71
CA GLU A 104 4.94 -7.04 3.37
C GLU A 104 4.44 -8.06 2.34
N TRP A 105 3.26 -8.64 2.57
CA TRP A 105 2.63 -9.65 1.70
C TRP A 105 2.15 -9.12 0.35
N SER A 106 1.58 -7.91 0.32
CA SER A 106 0.95 -7.35 -0.90
C SER A 106 1.91 -6.58 -1.80
N GLY A 107 3.13 -6.30 -1.33
CA GLY A 107 4.06 -5.42 -2.05
C GLY A 107 3.76 -3.92 -1.89
N GLN A 108 2.57 -3.53 -1.41
CA GLN A 108 2.20 -2.13 -1.27
C GLN A 108 2.82 -1.49 -0.02
N GLY A 109 3.54 -0.38 -0.18
CA GLY A 109 3.92 0.47 0.93
C GLY A 109 2.72 1.28 1.42
N PHE A 110 2.32 1.14 2.69
CA PHE A 110 1.38 2.08 3.28
C PHE A 110 2.15 3.32 3.71
N LYS A 111 1.96 4.44 3.01
CA LYS A 111 2.50 5.74 3.43
C LYS A 111 2.08 5.99 4.89
N SER A 112 3.07 6.13 5.77
CA SER A 112 2.86 6.63 7.13
C SER A 112 2.45 8.08 6.97
N THR A 113 1.15 8.37 7.05
CA THR A 113 0.67 9.74 7.14
C THR A 113 1.19 10.32 8.46
N ARG A 114 2.38 10.92 8.41
CA ARG A 114 2.89 11.78 9.46
C ARG A 114 2.06 13.06 9.36
N ASN A 115 1.06 13.18 10.22
CA ASN A 115 0.36 14.44 10.41
C ASN A 115 1.41 15.48 10.84
N GLU A 116 1.61 16.49 10.00
CA GLU A 116 2.13 17.80 10.39
C GLU A 116 0.99 18.67 10.94
#